data_AF-A0A0P9CZW8-F1
#
_entry.id   AF-A0A0P9CZW8-F1
#
_cell.length_a   1.000
_cell.length_b   1.000
_cell.length_c   1.000
_cell.angle_alpha   90.00
_cell.angle_beta   90.00
_cell.angle_gamma   90.00
#
_symmetry.space_group_name_H-M   'P 1'
#
loop_
_entity.id
_entity.type
_entity.pdbx_description
1 polymer ?
#
loop_
_entity_poly.entity_id
_entity_poly.type
_entity_poly.pdbx_seq_one_letter_code
_entity_poly.pdbx_strand_id
1 'polypeptide(L)'
;QAYGEHLIHFFYMRVGREIARVEIPRWVAEDRAQVDLVHALVYDQCLKGQGYPVALARAHEQAIVRAADRRAFLGIVEGSLLRAELPASDSRKRESKERQAL
;
A
#
# COMPACT_ATOMS: atom_id res chain seq x y z
N GLN A 1 20.51 7.38 24.40
CA GLN A 1 19.18 6.79 24.12
C GLN A 1 18.88 7.03 22.63
N ALA A 2 18.71 5.99 21.83
CA ALA A 2 18.92 6.07 20.37
C ALA A 2 17.74 6.62 19.53
N TYR A 3 16.58 6.94 20.14
CA TYR A 3 15.39 7.36 19.38
C TYR A 3 14.68 8.64 19.87
N GLY A 4 15.06 9.22 21.01
CA GLY A 4 14.59 10.54 21.46
C GLY A 4 13.08 10.78 21.30
N GLU A 5 12.71 11.80 20.52
CA GLU A 5 11.33 12.19 20.19
C GLU A 5 10.63 11.24 19.20
N HIS A 6 11.39 10.42 18.46
CA HIS A 6 10.89 9.44 17.50
C HIS A 6 10.63 8.07 18.13
N LEU A 7 10.51 8.01 19.46
CA LEU A 7 10.21 6.77 20.14
C LEU A 7 8.79 6.29 19.78
N ILE A 8 8.69 5.03 19.36
CA ILE A 8 7.44 4.39 19.00
C ILE A 8 6.98 3.51 20.18
N HIS A 9 5.73 3.70 20.58
CA HIS A 9 5.03 2.85 21.52
C HIS A 9 4.08 1.93 20.76
N PHE A 10 3.66 0.83 21.37
CA PHE A 10 2.72 -0.08 20.74
C PHE A 10 1.81 -0.72 21.78
N PHE A 11 0.66 -1.20 21.31
CA PHE A 11 -0.22 -2.06 22.07
C PHE A 11 -0.82 -3.12 21.16
N TYR A 12 -1.36 -4.17 21.78
CA TYR A 12 -2.10 -5.21 21.09
C TYR A 12 -3.60 -5.06 21.37
N MET A 13 -4.41 -5.17 20.33
CA MET A 13 -5.86 -5.11 20.44
C MET A 13 -6.50 -6.28 19.71
N ARG A 14 -7.46 -6.94 20.36
CA ARG A 14 -8.29 -7.96 19.73
C ARG A 14 -9.33 -7.28 18.83
N VAL A 15 -9.25 -7.53 17.54
CA VAL A 15 -10.12 -6.93 16.52
C VAL A 15 -11.00 -8.01 15.89
N GLY A 16 -11.88 -8.60 16.71
CA GLY A 16 -12.69 -9.75 16.29
C GLY A 16 -11.89 -11.04 16.31
N ARG A 17 -11.62 -11.62 15.12
CA ARG A 17 -10.93 -12.92 14.98
C ARG A 17 -9.40 -12.83 15.03
N GLU A 18 -8.84 -11.64 14.85
CA GLU A 18 -7.40 -11.41 14.82
C GLU A 18 -6.94 -10.51 15.97
N ILE A 19 -5.62 -10.47 16.20
CA ILE A 19 -4.97 -9.55 17.12
C ILE A 19 -4.16 -8.56 16.30
N ALA A 20 -4.54 -7.28 16.36
CA ALA A 20 -3.81 -6.19 15.72
C ALA A 20 -2.71 -5.68 16.66
N ARG A 21 -1.53 -5.43 16.10
CA ARG A 21 -0.47 -4.62 16.72
C ARG A 21 -0.59 -3.22 16.17
N VAL A 22 -0.85 -2.25 17.05
CA VAL A 22 -0.94 -0.84 16.69
C VAL A 22 0.27 -0.12 17.25
N GLU A 23 0.97 0.60 16.38
CA GLU A 23 2.14 1.41 16.74
C GLU A 23 1.76 2.88 16.69
N ILE A 24 2.13 3.62 17.73
CA ILE A 24 1.82 5.03 17.90
C ILE A 24 3.09 5.79 18.36
N PRO A 25 3.26 7.05 17.94
CA PRO A 25 4.37 7.85 18.42
C PRO A 25 4.20 8.22 19.90
N ARG A 26 5.31 8.51 20.57
CA ARG A 26 5.34 8.84 22.01
C ARG A 26 4.33 9.91 22.45
N TRP A 27 4.19 10.99 21.69
CA TRP A 27 3.26 12.07 22.02
C TRP A 27 1.79 11.65 21.99
N VAL A 28 1.42 10.63 21.21
CA VAL A 28 0.09 9.99 21.29
C VAL A 28 0.02 9.12 22.53
N ALA A 29 1.06 8.32 22.79
CA ALA A 29 1.07 7.37 23.90
C ALA A 29 1.02 8.02 25.29
N GLU A 30 1.54 9.25 25.42
CA GLU A 30 1.53 10.04 26.66
C GLU A 30 0.19 10.77 26.90
N ASP A 31 -0.67 10.91 25.89
CA ASP A 31 -2.02 11.50 26.02
C ASP A 31 -3.10 10.40 25.96
N ARG A 32 -3.73 10.15 27.11
CA ARG A 32 -4.79 9.14 27.23
C ARG A 32 -5.95 9.37 26.27
N ALA A 33 -6.38 10.61 26.04
CA ALA A 33 -7.50 10.89 25.15
C ALA A 33 -7.17 10.55 23.70
N GLN A 34 -5.91 10.77 23.28
CA GLN A 34 -5.41 10.37 21.96
C GLN A 34 -5.34 8.84 21.84
N VAL A 35 -4.86 8.14 22.86
CA VAL A 35 -4.83 6.66 22.88
C VAL A 35 -6.24 6.08 22.79
N ASP A 36 -7.20 6.62 23.54
CA ASP A 36 -8.60 6.18 23.52
C ASP A 36 -9.23 6.41 22.13
N LEU A 37 -8.92 7.54 21.49
CA LEU A 37 -9.35 7.82 20.12
C LEU A 37 -8.77 6.84 19.11
N VAL A 38 -7.47 6.52 19.19
CA VAL A 38 -6.83 5.53 18.31
C VAL A 38 -7.48 4.16 18.49
N HIS A 39 -7.69 3.71 19.72
CA HIS A 39 -8.40 2.45 19.99
C HIS A 39 -9.77 2.42 19.34
N ALA A 40 -10.59 3.46 19.57
CA ALA A 40 -11.95 3.52 19.06
C ALA A 40 -11.99 3.49 17.52
N LEU A 41 -11.13 4.27 16.86
CA LEU A 41 -11.08 4.33 15.39
C LEU A 41 -10.59 3.01 14.78
N VAL A 42 -9.50 2.44 15.30
CA VAL A 42 -8.98 1.15 14.79
C VAL A 42 -10.02 0.05 14.99
N TYR A 43 -10.67 0.01 16.15
CA TYR A 43 -11.70 -0.98 16.44
C TYR A 43 -12.92 -0.83 15.52
N ASP A 44 -13.44 0.39 15.33
CA ASP A 44 -14.55 0.68 14.42
C ASP A 44 -14.25 0.26 12.97
N GLN A 45 -13.03 0.57 12.48
CA GLN A 45 -12.62 0.17 11.14
C GLN A 45 -12.52 -1.34 10.98
N CYS A 46 -11.94 -2.04 11.96
CA CYS A 46 -11.88 -3.49 11.93
C CYS A 46 -13.26 -4.14 12.04
N LEU A 47 -14.16 -3.58 12.86
CA LEU A 47 -15.52 -4.08 12.99
C LEU A 47 -16.27 -4.00 11.65
N LYS A 48 -16.13 -2.87 10.95
CA LYS A 48 -16.71 -2.67 9.61
C LYS A 48 -16.11 -3.58 8.55
N GLY A 49 -14.81 -3.90 8.67
CA GLY A 49 -14.07 -4.75 7.74
C GLY A 49 -13.92 -6.20 8.18
N GLN A 50 -14.81 -6.71 9.07
CA GLN A 50 -14.85 -8.11 9.49
C GLN A 50 -13.54 -8.64 10.11
N GLY A 51 -12.86 -7.80 10.87
CA GLY A 51 -11.62 -8.11 11.58
C GLY A 51 -10.36 -7.47 11.01
N TYR A 52 -10.48 -6.76 9.88
CA TYR A 52 -9.39 -6.01 9.27
C TYR A 52 -9.83 -4.58 8.94
N PRO A 53 -8.98 -3.54 9.10
CA PRO A 53 -9.38 -2.18 8.80
C PRO A 53 -9.79 -2.00 7.34
N VAL A 54 -11.00 -1.49 7.09
CA VAL A 54 -11.51 -1.23 5.72
C VAL A 54 -10.54 -0.33 4.93
N ALA A 55 -10.01 0.71 5.55
CA ALA A 55 -9.05 1.61 4.90
C ALA A 55 -7.81 0.87 4.35
N LEU A 56 -7.27 -0.08 5.11
CA LEU A 56 -6.11 -0.88 4.69
C LEU A 56 -6.48 -1.87 3.58
N ALA A 57 -7.64 -2.51 3.68
CA ALA A 57 -8.15 -3.39 2.62
C ALA A 57 -8.29 -2.63 1.30
N ARG A 58 -8.89 -1.44 1.33
CA ARG A 58 -9.08 -0.58 0.14
C ARG A 58 -7.75 -0.09 -0.42
N ALA A 59 -6.80 0.29 0.43
CA ALA A 59 -5.47 0.67 0.00
C ALA A 59 -4.74 -0.49 -0.68
N HIS A 60 -4.87 -1.71 -0.14
CA HIS A 60 -4.32 -2.91 -0.76
C HIS A 60 -4.92 -3.15 -2.14
N GLU A 61 -6.25 -3.09 -2.28
CA GLU A 61 -6.94 -3.25 -3.56
C GLU A 61 -6.50 -2.20 -4.60
N GLN A 62 -6.34 -0.93 -4.18
CA GLN A 62 -5.97 0.17 -5.06
C GLN A 62 -4.49 0.16 -5.45
N ALA A 63 -3.62 -0.38 -4.61
CA ALA A 63 -2.18 -0.50 -4.91
C ALA A 63 -1.87 -1.63 -5.92
N ILE A 64 -2.85 -2.49 -6.26
CA ILE A 64 -2.66 -3.56 -7.23
C ILE A 64 -2.54 -2.96 -8.64
N VAL A 65 -1.31 -2.94 -9.17
CA VAL A 65 -1.06 -2.62 -10.58
C VAL A 65 -1.36 -3.85 -11.43
N ARG A 66 -2.45 -3.82 -12.19
CA ARG A 66 -2.85 -4.96 -13.04
C ARG A 66 -1.96 -5.05 -14.28
N ALA A 67 -1.92 -6.24 -14.88
CA ALA A 67 -1.19 -6.46 -16.12
C ALA A 67 -1.68 -5.57 -17.28
N ALA A 68 -2.99 -5.29 -17.34
CA ALA A 68 -3.58 -4.37 -18.30
C ALA A 68 -3.10 -2.92 -18.09
N ASP A 69 -3.09 -2.44 -16.84
CA ASP A 69 -2.61 -1.09 -16.50
C ASP A 69 -1.13 -0.93 -16.86
N ARG A 70 -0.32 -1.96 -16.60
CA ARG A 70 1.10 -1.99 -16.99
C ARG A 70 1.26 -1.92 -18.51
N ARG A 71 0.48 -2.66 -19.28
CA ARG A 71 0.52 -2.61 -20.75
C ARG A 71 0.09 -1.24 -21.30
N ALA A 72 -1.00 -0.69 -20.77
CA ALA A 72 -1.48 0.63 -21.16
C ALA A 72 -0.43 1.72 -20.88
N PHE A 73 0.19 1.68 -19.69
CA PHE A 73 1.28 2.57 -19.34
C PHE A 73 2.47 2.45 -20.31
N LEU A 74 2.92 1.22 -20.61
CA LEU A 74 4.00 1.00 -21.55
C LEU A 74 3.67 1.54 -22.95
N GLY A 75 2.46 1.32 -23.45
CA GLY A 75 2.02 1.88 -24.73
C GLY A 75 2.01 3.42 -24.76
N ILE A 76 1.63 4.07 -23.66
CA ILE A 76 1.70 5.54 -23.54
C ILE A 76 3.16 6.03 -23.56
N VAL A 77 4.06 5.32 -22.89
CA VAL A 77 5.50 5.64 -22.86
C VAL A 77 6.10 5.46 -24.25
N GLU A 78 5.85 4.33 -24.91
CA GLU A 78 6.28 4.06 -26.29
C GLU A 78 5.78 5.13 -27.26
N GLY A 79 4.49 5.45 -27.21
CA GLY A 79 3.92 6.51 -28.05
C GLY A 79 4.52 7.90 -27.77
N SER A 80 4.92 8.17 -26.52
CA SER A 80 5.58 9.44 -26.16
C SER A 80 7.03 9.50 -26.66
N LEU A 81 7.76 8.38 -26.58
CA LEU A 81 9.12 8.27 -27.12
C LEU A 81 9.12 8.43 -28.64
N LEU A 82 8.18 7.78 -29.33
CA LEU A 82 8.00 7.91 -30.78
C LEU A 82 7.72 9.37 -31.19
N ARG A 83 6.84 10.08 -30.46
CA ARG A 83 6.57 11.51 -30.71
C ARG A 83 7.78 12.41 -30.46
N ALA A 84 8.67 12.02 -29.55
CA ALA A 84 9.90 12.74 -29.25
C ALA A 84 11.08 12.34 -30.16
N GLU A 85 10.84 11.51 -31.19
CA GLU A 85 11.88 10.95 -32.08
C GLU A 85 12.98 10.17 -31.34
N LEU A 86 12.65 9.70 -30.12
CA LEU A 86 13.55 8.88 -29.32
C LEU A 86 13.29 7.39 -29.60
N PRO A 87 14.33 6.55 -29.61
CA PRO A 87 14.16 5.13 -29.85
C PRO A 87 13.34 4.50 -28.71
N ALA A 88 12.11 4.08 -29.02
CA ALA A 88 11.29 3.22 -28.19
C ALA A 88 11.77 1.77 -28.34
N SER A 89 12.98 1.45 -27.88
CA SER A 89 13.51 0.08 -28.04
C SER A 89 12.95 -0.84 -26.95
N ASP A 90 12.04 -1.74 -27.32
CA ASP A 90 11.78 -2.92 -26.50
C ASP A 90 12.95 -3.91 -26.66
N SER A 91 13.28 -4.65 -25.60
CA SER A 91 14.40 -5.59 -25.64
C SER A 91 14.12 -6.71 -26.64
N ARG A 92 15.10 -7.06 -27.50
CA ARG A 92 15.06 -8.21 -28.44
C ARG A 92 14.58 -9.54 -27.82
N LYS A 93 14.63 -9.64 -26.48
CA LYS A 93 14.16 -10.80 -25.71
C LYS A 93 12.63 -10.88 -25.56
N ARG A 94 11.92 -9.75 -25.66
CA ARG A 94 10.45 -9.68 -25.61
C ARG A 94 9.82 -10.02 -26.94
N GLU A 95 10.35 -9.48 -28.05
CA GLU A 95 9.94 -9.86 -29.41
C GLU A 95 10.03 -11.37 -29.65
N SER A 96 11.08 -12.02 -29.11
CA SER A 96 11.24 -13.47 -29.22
C SER A 96 10.18 -14.27 -28.47
N LYS A 97 9.56 -13.72 -27.43
CA LYS A 97 8.50 -14.41 -26.66
C LYS A 97 7.12 -14.20 -27.27
N GLU A 98 6.86 -13.03 -27.85
CA GLU A 98 5.60 -12.75 -28.56
C GLU A 98 5.51 -13.54 -29.88
N ARG A 99 6.61 -13.67 -30.63
CA ARG A 99 6.66 -14.53 -31.83
C ARG A 99 6.48 -16.02 -31.56
N GLN A 100 6.71 -16.47 -30.33
CA GLN A 100 6.51 -17.88 -29.92
C GLN A 100 5.08 -18.17 -29.44
N ALA A 101 4.28 -17.14 -29.18
CA ALA A 101 2.90 -17.25 -28.71
C ALA A 101 1.87 -17.14 -29.86
N LEU A 102 2.34 -16.94 -31.10
CA LEU A 102 1.60 -17.07 -32.36
C LEU A 102 1.84 -18.47 -32.94
#